data_AF-A0A2J6TDJ5-F1
#
_entry.id   AF-A0A2J6TDJ5-F1
#
_cell.length_a   1.000
_cell.length_b   1.000
_cell.length_c   1.000
_cell.angle_alpha   90.00
_cell.angle_beta   90.00
_cell.angle_gamma   90.00
#
_symmetry.space_group_name_H-M   'P 1'
#
loop_
_entity.id
_entity.type
_entity.pdbx_description
1 polymer ?
#
loop_
_entity_poly.entity_id
_entity_poly.type
_entity_poly.pdbx_seq_one_letter_code
_entity_poly.pdbx_strand_id
1 'polypeptide(L)'
;MEIRGDNFAPSAGGDVSYGKTYRVQGIPATFTREDCRTLLSSALQSENESSEPVVHSLSADPYTTKFQIATVTFKQIPDRFQDGKDEWTIPVTKSNILGIISSLTVDCHFSGFTPLNSVRDASDHKIDCIAITGLGSHPFGSWKQRNGEHMWLRDGLPYDLEGARVLSYGYNSKLIQSQTFQSVEDIATAFLISMRSIRIHDRVITPRPLIFISHSLGGIILKKAILLMKDEDKICQEIFKSIYAVLFFGVPNQGFRVDHWLSMVKGQPNENLILSLGSNSVYLRDLHRDFRIAFDFQDSQIVCVYETERTRQEALGKWKLTGDYEILVPKSLATDSPANDQGYRDFPIRQNHSDMAKFSSRWDENYKNIRTCLEEFSMAAPDVIRARFSRAQGRIRLFNPLS
;
A
#
# COMPACT_ATOMS: atom_id res chain seq x y z
N MET A 1 4.27 1.13 15.32
CA MET A 1 3.31 1.58 16.33
C MET A 1 2.17 2.32 15.64
N GLU A 2 1.03 1.67 15.45
CA GLU A 2 -0.21 2.30 14.96
C GLU A 2 -1.44 1.76 15.71
N ILE A 3 -1.30 1.51 17.02
CA ILE A 3 -2.44 1.14 17.91
C ILE A 3 -3.21 2.39 18.38
N ARG A 4 -3.14 3.48 17.60
CA ARG A 4 -4.06 4.63 17.70
C ARG A 4 -4.73 4.91 16.37
N GLY A 5 -5.15 3.85 15.70
CA GLY A 5 -6.21 3.89 14.69
C GLY A 5 -7.53 3.49 15.34
N ASP A 6 -8.39 4.47 15.54
CA ASP A 6 -9.86 4.40 15.54
C ASP A 6 -10.64 3.58 16.60
N ASN A 7 -10.00 2.88 17.55
CA ASN A 7 -10.73 2.11 18.58
C ASN A 7 -10.99 2.83 19.92
N PHE A 8 -10.92 4.16 19.97
CA PHE A 8 -11.38 4.91 21.14
C PHE A 8 -12.52 5.85 20.76
N ALA A 9 -13.65 5.70 21.46
CA ALA A 9 -14.67 6.73 21.57
C ALA A 9 -14.02 8.09 21.89
N PRO A 10 -14.57 9.21 21.38
CA PRO A 10 -13.89 10.51 21.42
C PRO A 10 -13.56 10.90 22.87
N SER A 11 -12.29 11.21 23.11
CA SER A 11 -11.91 11.91 24.33
C SER A 11 -12.61 13.26 24.35
N ALA A 12 -13.38 13.51 25.41
CA ALA A 12 -13.98 14.81 25.68
C ALA A 12 -12.87 15.86 25.87
N GLY A 13 -12.51 16.53 24.79
CA GLY A 13 -11.51 17.59 24.72
C GLY A 13 -11.39 18.00 23.27
N GLY A 14 -11.73 19.26 22.96
CA GLY A 14 -11.86 19.80 21.61
C GLY A 14 -10.53 19.86 20.84
N ASP A 15 -10.06 18.70 20.39
CA ASP A 15 -8.97 18.57 19.43
C ASP A 15 -9.56 18.62 18.02
N VAL A 16 -8.92 19.38 17.12
CA VAL A 16 -9.33 19.52 15.73
C VAL A 16 -9.33 18.14 15.07
N SER A 17 -10.51 17.59 14.83
CA SER A 17 -10.71 16.30 14.17
C SER A 17 -10.24 16.41 12.71
N TYR A 18 -8.98 16.04 12.44
CA TYR A 18 -8.51 15.86 11.06
C TYR A 18 -9.40 14.84 10.35
N GLY A 19 -9.94 15.19 9.18
CA GLY A 19 -10.99 14.43 8.52
C GLY A 19 -10.59 12.98 8.24
N LYS A 20 -11.41 12.03 8.71
CA LYS A 20 -11.28 10.62 8.33
C LYS A 20 -11.51 10.49 6.81
N THR A 21 -10.61 9.78 6.14
CA THR A 21 -10.73 9.50 4.69
C THR A 21 -11.43 8.16 4.51
N TYR A 22 -12.38 8.12 3.58
CA TYR A 22 -13.15 6.96 3.19
C TYR A 22 -12.84 6.61 1.73
N ARG A 23 -12.98 5.34 1.39
CA ARG A 23 -13.00 4.85 0.02
C ARG A 23 -14.44 4.67 -0.42
N VAL A 24 -14.78 5.15 -1.61
CA VAL A 24 -16.09 4.99 -2.22
C VAL A 24 -15.93 4.18 -3.49
N GLN A 25 -16.71 3.10 -3.62
CA GLN A 25 -16.65 2.14 -4.72
C GLN A 25 -18.02 2.03 -5.41
N GLY A 26 -18.01 1.58 -6.66
CA GLY A 26 -19.22 1.45 -7.47
C GLY A 26 -19.66 2.73 -8.17
N ILE A 27 -18.79 3.75 -8.24
CA ILE A 27 -19.08 5.00 -8.96
C ILE A 27 -19.02 4.71 -10.46
N PRO A 28 -19.98 5.12 -11.31
CA PRO A 28 -19.93 4.81 -12.73
C PRO A 28 -18.70 5.40 -13.43
N ALA A 29 -18.15 4.69 -14.42
CA ALA A 29 -16.94 5.10 -15.14
C ALA A 29 -17.04 6.45 -15.87
N THR A 30 -18.25 6.91 -16.17
CA THR A 30 -18.48 8.19 -16.86
C THR A 30 -18.58 9.38 -15.92
N PHE A 31 -18.60 9.16 -14.60
CA PHE A 31 -18.83 10.23 -13.63
C PHE A 31 -17.54 11.04 -13.43
N THR A 32 -17.70 12.36 -13.34
CA THR A 32 -16.67 13.29 -12.90
C THR A 32 -16.60 13.35 -11.37
N ARG A 33 -15.61 14.07 -10.83
CA ARG A 33 -15.54 14.33 -9.38
C ARG A 33 -16.76 15.08 -8.86
N GLU A 34 -17.32 15.98 -9.66
CA GLU A 34 -18.50 16.76 -9.29
C GLU A 34 -19.77 15.91 -9.32
N ASP A 35 -19.89 15.00 -10.30
CA ASP A 35 -20.97 14.01 -10.32
C ASP A 35 -20.90 13.07 -9.11
N CYS A 36 -19.69 12.62 -8.76
CA CYS A 36 -19.45 11.81 -7.57
C CYS A 36 -19.82 12.55 -6.28
N ARG A 37 -19.42 13.82 -6.15
CA ARG A 37 -19.78 14.69 -5.02
C ARG A 37 -21.29 14.80 -4.89
N THR A 38 -21.98 15.17 -5.98
CA THR A 38 -23.44 15.34 -6.02
C THR A 38 -24.17 14.04 -5.67
N LEU A 39 -23.73 12.91 -6.24
CA LEU A 39 -24.29 11.59 -5.97
C LEU A 39 -24.17 11.24 -4.48
N LEU A 40 -22.99 11.43 -3.89
CA LEU A 40 -22.74 11.13 -2.47
C LEU A 40 -23.54 12.06 -1.55
N SER A 41 -23.57 13.37 -1.81
CA SER A 41 -24.35 14.33 -1.02
C SER A 41 -25.84 13.94 -1.00
N SER A 42 -26.38 13.57 -2.16
CA SER A 42 -27.78 13.15 -2.27
C SER A 42 -28.04 11.82 -1.56
N ALA A 43 -27.17 10.82 -1.76
CA ALA A 43 -27.32 9.50 -1.15
C ALA A 43 -27.17 9.52 0.39
N LEU A 44 -26.36 10.44 0.91
CA LEU A 44 -26.16 10.65 2.35
C LEU A 44 -27.14 11.66 2.97
N GLN A 45 -28.01 12.28 2.19
CA GLN A 45 -28.94 13.33 2.66
C GLN A 45 -28.18 14.46 3.38
N SER A 46 -27.07 14.92 2.82
CA SER A 46 -26.25 15.96 3.45
C SER A 46 -27.01 17.29 3.48
N GLU A 47 -27.41 17.75 4.66
CA GLU A 47 -28.25 18.94 4.84
C GLU A 47 -27.47 20.27 4.91
N ASN A 48 -26.14 20.21 5.05
CA ASN A 48 -25.28 21.41 5.19
C ASN A 48 -23.90 21.24 4.52
N GLU A 49 -23.22 22.37 4.25
CA GLU A 49 -21.89 22.42 3.60
C GLU A 49 -20.77 21.70 4.40
N SER A 50 -20.94 21.51 5.71
CA SER A 50 -19.93 20.84 6.55
C SER A 50 -20.00 19.32 6.44
N SER A 51 -21.15 18.78 6.03
CA SER A 51 -21.34 17.36 5.75
C SER A 51 -21.10 17.02 4.27
N GLU A 52 -20.79 18.00 3.42
CA GLU A 52 -20.52 17.73 2.01
C GLU A 52 -19.21 16.93 1.81
N PRO A 53 -19.22 15.92 0.94
CA PRO A 53 -18.05 15.12 0.62
C PRO A 53 -17.03 15.94 -0.18
N VAL A 54 -15.75 15.84 0.21
CA VAL A 54 -14.62 16.34 -0.57
C VAL A 54 -13.97 15.17 -1.30
N VAL A 55 -14.08 15.13 -2.63
CA VAL A 55 -13.53 14.07 -3.49
C VAL A 55 -12.07 14.38 -3.85
N HIS A 56 -11.13 13.67 -3.22
CA HIS A 56 -9.69 13.88 -3.40
C HIS A 56 -9.14 13.17 -4.63
N SER A 57 -9.54 11.91 -4.83
CA SER A 57 -9.22 11.10 -6.00
C SER A 57 -10.48 10.46 -6.57
N LEU A 58 -10.48 10.23 -7.88
CA LEU A 58 -11.47 9.46 -8.61
C LEU A 58 -10.74 8.78 -9.76
N SER A 59 -10.74 7.45 -9.80
CA SER A 59 -9.98 6.67 -10.77
C SER A 59 -10.70 5.39 -11.13
N ALA A 60 -10.43 4.86 -12.33
CA ALA A 60 -10.91 3.55 -12.76
C ALA A 60 -10.66 2.47 -11.70
N ASP A 61 -11.68 1.64 -11.48
CA ASP A 61 -11.57 0.47 -10.62
C ASP A 61 -10.57 -0.52 -11.25
N PRO A 62 -9.52 -0.94 -10.52
CA PRO A 62 -8.52 -1.87 -11.04
C PRO A 62 -9.08 -3.23 -11.50
N TYR A 63 -10.27 -3.60 -11.02
CA TYR A 63 -10.92 -4.89 -11.29
C TYR A 63 -12.02 -4.81 -12.36
N THR A 64 -12.41 -3.61 -12.81
CA THR A 64 -13.51 -3.47 -13.78
C THR A 64 -13.46 -2.13 -14.52
N THR A 65 -13.81 -2.15 -15.79
CA THR A 65 -13.89 -0.92 -16.61
C THR A 65 -15.22 -0.17 -16.46
N LYS A 66 -16.18 -0.72 -15.71
CA LYS A 66 -17.53 -0.14 -15.58
C LYS A 66 -17.63 0.89 -14.46
N PHE A 67 -16.72 0.79 -13.49
CA PHE A 67 -16.78 1.58 -12.27
C PHE A 67 -15.44 2.27 -11.96
N GLN A 68 -15.53 3.19 -11.02
CA GLN A 68 -14.46 3.98 -10.45
C GLN A 68 -14.50 3.87 -8.94
N ILE A 69 -13.34 4.15 -8.35
CA ILE A 69 -13.10 4.25 -6.92
C ILE A 69 -12.67 5.68 -6.62
N ALA A 70 -13.20 6.26 -5.54
CA ALA A 70 -12.83 7.56 -5.04
C ALA A 70 -12.28 7.50 -3.61
N THR A 71 -11.43 8.46 -3.27
CA THR A 71 -11.12 8.77 -1.86
C THR A 71 -11.79 10.07 -1.45
N VAL A 72 -12.51 10.03 -0.33
CA VAL A 72 -13.41 11.11 0.09
C VAL A 72 -13.19 11.43 1.56
N THR A 73 -13.22 12.71 1.92
CA THR A 73 -13.29 13.14 3.33
C THR A 73 -14.57 13.93 3.56
N PHE A 74 -14.97 14.03 4.83
CA PHE A 74 -16.06 14.88 5.28
C PHE A 74 -15.52 15.79 6.38
N LYS A 75 -15.92 17.08 6.40
CA LYS A 75 -15.53 17.96 7.53
C LYS A 75 -16.22 17.50 8.82
N GLN A 76 -17.49 17.09 8.70
CA GLN A 76 -18.23 16.39 9.74
C GLN A 76 -18.57 14.97 9.27
N ILE A 77 -18.28 13.96 10.09
CA ILE A 77 -18.59 12.57 9.76
C ILE A 77 -20.12 12.41 9.65
N PRO A 78 -20.67 11.94 8.51
CA PRO A 78 -22.09 11.66 8.37
C PRO A 78 -22.59 10.69 9.44
N ASP A 79 -23.80 10.93 9.98
CA ASP A 79 -24.38 10.13 11.07
C ASP A 79 -24.42 8.63 10.77
N ARG A 80 -24.67 8.28 9.50
CA ARG A 80 -24.65 6.89 9.02
C ARG A 80 -23.33 6.17 9.30
N PHE A 81 -22.21 6.89 9.36
CA PHE A 81 -20.87 6.32 9.59
C PHE A 81 -20.45 6.34 11.06
N GLN A 82 -21.31 6.83 11.96
CA GLN A 82 -21.04 6.89 13.41
C GLN A 82 -21.53 5.63 14.15
N ASP A 83 -21.87 4.56 13.43
CA ASP A 83 -22.40 3.30 13.99
C ASP A 83 -21.32 2.27 14.37
N GLY A 84 -20.04 2.64 14.27
CA GLY A 84 -18.89 1.81 14.64
C GLY A 84 -18.51 0.73 13.61
N LYS A 85 -19.19 0.68 12.45
CA LYS A 85 -18.79 -0.17 11.33
C LYS A 85 -17.59 0.45 10.59
N ASP A 86 -17.04 -0.32 9.66
CA ASP A 86 -15.96 0.08 8.77
C ASP A 86 -16.33 -0.01 7.28
N GLU A 87 -17.53 -0.51 6.95
CA GLU A 87 -18.10 -0.58 5.60
C GLU A 87 -19.63 -0.37 5.62
N TRP A 88 -20.14 0.35 4.61
CA TRP A 88 -21.55 0.68 4.44
C TRP A 88 -21.97 0.57 2.97
N THR A 89 -23.11 -0.08 2.72
CA THR A 89 -23.81 -0.01 1.43
C THR A 89 -24.82 1.13 1.45
N ILE A 90 -24.66 2.09 0.55
CA ILE A 90 -25.52 3.27 0.43
C ILE A 90 -26.41 3.11 -0.80
N PRO A 91 -27.74 3.00 -0.65
CA PRO A 91 -28.64 2.89 -1.80
C PRO A 91 -28.66 4.20 -2.61
N VAL A 92 -28.74 4.07 -3.93
CA VAL A 92 -28.90 5.20 -4.85
C VAL A 92 -30.33 5.18 -5.40
N THR A 93 -31.10 6.24 -5.17
CA THR A 93 -32.50 6.34 -5.63
C THR A 93 -32.60 6.77 -7.10
N LYS A 94 -33.65 6.29 -7.78
CA LYS A 94 -33.91 6.40 -9.24
C LYS A 94 -33.90 7.83 -9.83
N SER A 95 -33.89 8.89 -9.00
CA SER A 95 -33.79 10.28 -9.46
C SER A 95 -32.36 10.68 -9.87
N ASN A 96 -31.35 9.90 -9.46
CA ASN A 96 -29.96 10.21 -9.70
C ASN A 96 -29.41 9.28 -10.79
N ILE A 97 -29.43 9.78 -12.03
CA ILE A 97 -28.50 9.45 -13.12
C ILE A 97 -28.37 7.94 -13.41
N LEU A 98 -29.26 7.46 -14.29
CA LEU A 98 -29.24 6.19 -15.02
C LEU A 98 -29.38 4.95 -14.11
N GLY A 99 -30.36 4.08 -14.40
CA GLY A 99 -30.63 2.82 -13.66
C GLY A 99 -29.53 1.74 -13.78
N ILE A 100 -28.26 2.16 -13.79
CA ILE A 100 -27.04 1.39 -13.91
C ILE A 100 -26.51 0.96 -12.54
N ILE A 101 -26.76 1.76 -11.48
CA ILE A 101 -26.29 1.49 -10.12
C ILE A 101 -27.45 1.42 -9.13
N SER A 102 -27.45 0.41 -8.25
CA SER A 102 -28.41 0.27 -7.15
C SER A 102 -27.86 0.79 -5.82
N SER A 103 -26.54 0.81 -5.66
CA SER A 103 -25.86 1.22 -4.43
C SER A 103 -24.39 1.55 -4.65
N LEU A 104 -23.84 2.37 -3.76
CA LEU A 104 -22.40 2.57 -3.56
C LEU A 104 -21.93 1.77 -2.34
N THR A 105 -20.66 1.35 -2.34
CA THR A 105 -19.99 0.86 -1.13
C THR A 105 -19.05 1.93 -0.63
N VAL A 106 -19.17 2.29 0.64
CA VAL A 106 -18.25 3.20 1.33
C VAL A 106 -17.56 2.42 2.42
N ASP A 107 -16.22 2.46 2.47
CA ASP A 107 -15.44 1.80 3.51
C ASP A 107 -14.37 2.74 4.07
N CYS A 108 -13.91 2.45 5.28
CA CYS A 108 -12.74 3.09 5.86
C CYS A 108 -11.59 2.13 6.14
N HIS A 109 -11.70 0.85 5.79
CA HIS A 109 -10.63 -0.13 6.04
C HIS A 109 -9.66 -0.27 4.85
N PHE A 110 -10.05 0.14 3.63
CA PHE A 110 -9.20 0.14 2.43
C PHE A 110 -8.62 -1.24 2.06
N SER A 111 -9.38 -2.31 2.23
CA SER A 111 -8.92 -3.68 1.88
C SER A 111 -8.88 -3.88 0.36
N GLY A 112 -7.85 -4.56 -0.13
CA GLY A 112 -7.59 -4.72 -1.57
C GLY A 112 -6.93 -3.49 -2.19
N PHE A 113 -6.98 -3.38 -3.52
CA PHE A 113 -6.40 -2.23 -4.21
C PHE A 113 -7.28 -0.98 -4.10
N THR A 114 -6.63 0.15 -3.85
CA THR A 114 -7.24 1.48 -3.90
C THR A 114 -6.40 2.36 -4.82
N PRO A 115 -6.94 2.79 -5.98
CA PRO A 115 -6.26 3.77 -6.82
C PRO A 115 -6.30 5.16 -6.17
N LEU A 116 -5.14 5.80 -6.08
CA LEU A 116 -4.98 7.10 -5.42
C LEU A 116 -4.96 8.27 -6.39
N ASN A 117 -4.82 8.01 -7.69
CA ASN A 117 -4.91 9.01 -8.75
C ASN A 117 -5.48 8.39 -10.03
N SER A 118 -5.98 9.25 -10.91
CA SER A 118 -6.30 8.88 -12.29
C SER A 118 -5.12 9.22 -13.18
N VAL A 119 -4.84 8.35 -14.14
CA VAL A 119 -3.95 8.65 -15.27
C VAL A 119 -4.84 9.00 -16.46
N ARG A 120 -4.66 10.22 -16.99
CA ARG A 120 -5.59 10.87 -17.92
C ARG A 120 -5.89 10.00 -19.15
N ASP A 121 -4.83 9.49 -19.78
CA ASP A 121 -4.91 8.65 -20.96
C ASP A 121 -4.09 7.37 -20.82
N ALA A 122 -4.57 6.28 -21.43
CA ALA A 122 -3.86 5.00 -21.41
C ALA A 122 -2.46 5.08 -22.05
N SER A 123 -2.24 6.01 -22.98
CA SER A 123 -0.94 6.32 -23.59
C SER A 123 0.04 6.99 -22.64
N ASP A 124 -0.47 7.71 -21.64
CA ASP A 124 0.34 8.45 -20.66
C ASP A 124 0.70 7.57 -19.46
N HIS A 125 0.07 6.40 -19.33
CA HIS A 125 0.32 5.46 -18.24
C HIS A 125 1.62 4.70 -18.46
N LYS A 126 2.69 5.24 -17.85
CA LYS A 126 4.07 4.75 -17.98
C LYS A 126 4.42 3.68 -16.97
N ILE A 127 3.96 3.82 -15.72
CA ILE A 127 4.34 2.91 -14.62
C ILE A 127 3.20 2.69 -13.63
N ASP A 128 3.29 1.61 -12.85
CA ASP A 128 2.49 1.37 -11.67
C ASP A 128 3.33 1.46 -10.40
N CYS A 129 2.95 2.35 -9.48
CA CYS A 129 3.52 2.44 -8.13
C CYS A 129 2.55 1.78 -7.15
N ILE A 130 2.99 0.72 -6.47
CA ILE A 130 2.13 -0.06 -5.56
C ILE A 130 2.67 0.01 -4.14
N ALA A 131 1.88 0.56 -3.23
CA ALA A 131 2.19 0.70 -1.82
C ALA A 131 1.59 -0.43 -0.98
N ILE A 132 2.39 -1.04 -0.09
CA ILE A 132 1.99 -2.16 0.76
C ILE A 132 2.34 -1.84 2.22
N THR A 133 1.32 -1.77 3.07
CA THR A 133 1.47 -1.34 4.48
C THR A 133 2.02 -2.43 5.38
N GLY A 134 2.33 -2.07 6.63
CA GLY A 134 2.87 -2.97 7.64
C GLY A 134 1.82 -3.72 8.46
N LEU A 135 2.31 -4.35 9.53
CA LEU A 135 1.52 -5.10 10.50
C LEU A 135 0.68 -4.17 11.39
N GLY A 136 -0.61 -4.44 11.53
CA GLY A 136 -1.51 -3.70 12.42
C GLY A 136 -1.67 -2.24 12.03
N SER A 137 -1.38 -1.88 10.79
CA SER A 137 -1.42 -0.52 10.28
C SER A 137 -2.56 -0.31 9.32
N HIS A 138 -3.09 0.91 9.27
CA HIS A 138 -4.19 1.28 8.39
C HIS A 138 -3.65 1.50 6.96
N PRO A 139 -4.23 0.89 5.89
CA PRO A 139 -3.68 0.97 4.53
C PRO A 139 -3.50 2.40 4.01
N PHE A 140 -4.48 3.28 4.23
CA PHE A 140 -4.35 4.71 3.94
C PHE A 140 -3.47 5.48 4.96
N GLY A 141 -3.73 5.30 6.26
CA GLY A 141 -3.07 6.04 7.34
C GLY A 141 -1.56 5.82 7.47
N SER A 142 -1.05 4.67 7.03
CA SER A 142 0.38 4.34 7.06
C SER A 142 1.25 5.31 6.26
N TRP A 143 0.66 5.96 5.27
CA TRP A 143 1.31 6.91 4.36
C TRP A 143 0.81 8.35 4.55
N LYS A 144 -0.10 8.57 5.51
CA LYS A 144 -0.64 9.88 5.83
C LYS A 144 0.22 10.55 6.89
N GLN A 145 0.49 11.84 6.73
CA GLN A 145 1.21 12.60 7.74
C GLN A 145 0.57 12.44 9.13
N ARG A 146 1.40 12.46 10.17
CA ARG A 146 0.91 12.40 11.54
C ARG A 146 0.17 13.71 11.86
N ASN A 147 -1.03 13.59 12.41
CA ASN A 147 -1.88 14.73 12.80
C ASN A 147 -2.15 15.70 11.64
N GLY A 148 -2.42 15.18 10.45
CA GLY A 148 -2.83 15.99 9.31
C GLY A 148 -3.47 15.17 8.20
N GLU A 149 -3.84 15.84 7.12
CA GLU A 149 -4.63 15.22 6.03
C GLU A 149 -3.80 14.79 4.82
N HIS A 150 -2.61 15.37 4.64
CA HIS A 150 -1.72 15.06 3.52
C HIS A 150 -1.29 13.58 3.53
N MET A 151 -1.63 12.87 2.46
CA MET A 151 -1.20 11.51 2.20
C MET A 151 -0.36 11.53 0.92
N TRP A 152 0.96 11.48 1.06
CA TRP A 152 1.89 11.84 -0.01
C TRP A 152 1.75 10.98 -1.27
N LEU A 153 1.33 9.71 -1.16
CA LEU A 153 1.07 8.86 -2.33
C LEU A 153 -0.15 9.29 -3.14
N ARG A 154 -1.12 9.99 -2.51
CA ARG A 154 -2.31 10.55 -3.17
C ARG A 154 -2.09 12.01 -3.58
N ASP A 155 -1.51 12.80 -2.68
CA ASP A 155 -1.53 14.27 -2.74
C ASP A 155 -0.22 14.88 -3.28
N GLY A 156 0.87 14.11 -3.32
CA GLY A 156 2.18 14.55 -3.79
C GLY A 156 2.64 13.76 -5.02
N LEU A 157 2.88 12.47 -4.82
CA LEU A 157 3.53 11.58 -5.79
C LEU A 157 2.92 11.61 -7.19
N PRO A 158 1.58 11.65 -7.39
CA PRO A 158 1.00 11.70 -8.73
C PRO A 158 1.34 12.97 -9.52
N TYR A 159 1.65 14.08 -8.83
CA TYR A 159 2.09 15.31 -9.47
C TYR A 159 3.57 15.28 -9.83
N ASP A 160 4.39 14.62 -9.01
CA ASP A 160 5.83 14.54 -9.19
C ASP A 160 6.20 13.44 -10.23
N LEU A 161 5.39 12.38 -10.33
CA LEU A 161 5.57 11.28 -11.27
C LEU A 161 4.44 11.27 -12.31
N GLU A 162 4.53 12.16 -13.29
CA GLU A 162 3.55 12.23 -14.38
C GLU A 162 3.46 10.90 -15.15
N GLY A 163 2.24 10.38 -15.25
CA GLY A 163 1.96 9.10 -15.91
C GLY A 163 2.11 7.87 -15.02
N ALA A 164 2.39 8.04 -13.72
CA ALA A 164 2.33 6.96 -12.75
C ALA A 164 0.90 6.73 -12.25
N ARG A 165 0.44 5.47 -12.29
CA ARG A 165 -0.73 5.04 -11.51
C ARG A 165 -0.27 4.60 -10.13
N VAL A 166 -0.76 5.27 -9.09
CA VAL A 166 -0.44 4.96 -7.71
C VAL A 166 -1.58 4.16 -7.09
N LEU A 167 -1.26 2.98 -6.57
CA LEU A 167 -2.18 2.07 -5.90
C LEU A 167 -1.71 1.83 -4.47
N SER A 168 -2.63 1.80 -3.51
CA SER A 168 -2.37 1.22 -2.19
C SER A 168 -3.03 -0.14 -2.11
N TYR A 169 -2.36 -1.13 -1.52
CA TYR A 169 -2.92 -2.44 -1.22
C TYR A 169 -3.09 -2.61 0.28
N GLY A 170 -4.34 -2.80 0.70
CA GLY A 170 -4.68 -3.11 2.09
C GLY A 170 -5.00 -4.58 2.31
N TYR A 171 -4.61 -5.09 3.47
CA TYR A 171 -4.92 -6.44 3.93
C TYR A 171 -5.22 -6.42 5.44
N ASN A 172 -6.01 -7.37 5.91
CA ASN A 172 -6.35 -7.44 7.33
C ASN A 172 -5.15 -7.94 8.13
N SER A 173 -4.51 -7.02 8.86
CA SER A 173 -3.42 -7.33 9.79
C SER A 173 -3.74 -6.85 11.21
N LYS A 174 -5.03 -6.74 11.54
CA LYS A 174 -5.50 -6.29 12.86
C LYS A 174 -4.83 -7.13 13.95
N LEU A 175 -4.21 -6.45 14.91
CA LEU A 175 -3.48 -7.11 16.00
C LEU A 175 -4.43 -7.61 17.09
N ILE A 176 -5.35 -6.76 17.52
CA ILE A 176 -6.21 -7.01 18.68
C ILE A 176 -7.57 -7.54 18.21
N GLN A 177 -8.08 -8.56 18.92
CA GLN A 177 -9.34 -9.24 18.59
C GLN A 177 -9.34 -9.77 17.16
N SER A 178 -8.17 -10.19 16.67
CA SER A 178 -8.06 -10.81 15.36
C SER A 178 -8.82 -12.13 15.37
N GLN A 179 -9.65 -12.36 14.36
CA GLN A 179 -10.24 -13.67 14.09
C GLN A 179 -9.49 -14.42 12.97
N THR A 180 -8.44 -13.80 12.41
CA THR A 180 -7.62 -14.41 11.35
C THR A 180 -6.39 -15.09 11.92
N PHE A 181 -6.11 -16.28 11.40
CA PHE A 181 -4.88 -17.07 11.64
C PHE A 181 -3.96 -17.05 10.40
N GLN A 182 -4.17 -16.12 9.47
CA GLN A 182 -3.38 -16.01 8.25
C GLN A 182 -1.88 -15.88 8.55
N SER A 183 -1.10 -16.68 7.84
CA SER A 183 0.35 -16.59 7.77
C SER A 183 0.80 -15.53 6.76
N VAL A 184 2.11 -15.24 6.74
CA VAL A 184 2.72 -14.41 5.68
C VAL A 184 2.43 -15.00 4.29
N GLU A 185 2.42 -16.32 4.16
CA GLU A 185 2.18 -17.01 2.89
C GLU A 185 0.74 -16.84 2.41
N ASP A 186 -0.25 -16.93 3.31
CA ASP A 186 -1.65 -16.70 2.97
C ASP A 186 -1.87 -15.26 2.47
N ILE A 187 -1.27 -14.28 3.16
CA ILE A 187 -1.39 -12.87 2.78
C ILE A 187 -0.67 -12.59 1.45
N ALA A 188 0.52 -13.16 1.25
CA ALA A 188 1.27 -13.05 -0.01
C ALA A 188 0.53 -13.68 -1.19
N THR A 189 -0.14 -14.82 -0.96
CA THR A 189 -0.97 -15.50 -1.96
C THR A 189 -2.18 -14.65 -2.33
N ALA A 190 -2.89 -14.09 -1.35
CA ALA A 190 -4.02 -13.19 -1.59
C ALA A 190 -3.60 -11.91 -2.34
N PHE A 191 -2.42 -11.36 -2.01
CA PHE A 191 -1.84 -10.24 -2.74
C PHE A 191 -1.51 -10.62 -4.19
N LEU A 192 -0.89 -11.78 -4.43
CA LEU A 192 -0.60 -12.27 -5.78
C LEU A 192 -1.88 -12.48 -6.61
N ILE A 193 -2.92 -13.09 -6.03
CA ILE A 193 -4.23 -13.23 -6.69
C ILE A 193 -4.78 -11.86 -7.09
N SER A 194 -4.71 -10.87 -6.19
CA SER A 194 -5.15 -9.51 -6.48
C SER A 194 -4.32 -8.87 -7.60
N MET A 195 -2.99 -9.04 -7.58
CA MET A 195 -2.07 -8.55 -8.62
C MET A 195 -2.41 -9.14 -9.99
N ARG A 196 -2.72 -10.44 -10.04
CA ARG A 196 -3.17 -11.12 -11.26
C ARG A 196 -4.45 -10.51 -11.79
N SER A 197 -5.45 -10.28 -10.94
CA SER A 197 -6.72 -9.68 -11.35
C SER A 197 -6.51 -8.31 -12.00
N ILE A 198 -5.76 -7.41 -11.36
CA ILE A 198 -5.56 -6.05 -11.92
C ILE A 198 -4.72 -6.04 -13.20
N ARG A 199 -3.93 -7.09 -13.44
CA ARG A 199 -3.11 -7.25 -14.65
C ARG A 199 -3.89 -7.86 -15.81
N ILE A 200 -4.80 -8.81 -15.55
CA ILE A 200 -5.69 -9.38 -16.57
C ILE A 200 -6.66 -8.33 -17.11
N HIS A 201 -7.16 -7.46 -16.24
CA HIS A 201 -8.06 -6.38 -16.65
C HIS A 201 -7.32 -5.22 -17.33
N ASP A 202 -5.99 -5.22 -17.26
CA ASP A 202 -5.15 -4.24 -17.93
C ASP A 202 -4.97 -4.60 -19.41
N ARG A 203 -5.79 -4.00 -20.29
CA ARG A 203 -5.87 -4.34 -21.73
C ARG A 203 -4.70 -3.83 -22.57
N VAL A 204 -3.51 -3.75 -21.99
CA VAL A 204 -2.39 -3.00 -22.56
C VAL A 204 -1.43 -3.95 -23.25
N ILE A 205 -1.06 -3.58 -24.48
CA ILE A 205 -0.21 -4.39 -25.35
C ILE A 205 1.24 -4.41 -24.84
N THR A 206 1.67 -3.38 -24.11
CA THR A 206 3.02 -3.24 -23.56
C THR A 206 3.09 -3.55 -22.07
N PRO A 207 4.09 -4.32 -21.62
CA PRO A 207 4.28 -4.61 -20.20
C PRO A 207 4.57 -3.32 -19.43
N ARG A 208 3.76 -3.06 -18.39
CA ARG A 208 3.91 -1.87 -17.55
C ARG A 208 4.86 -2.13 -16.39
N PRO A 209 5.93 -1.33 -16.24
CA PRO A 209 6.82 -1.42 -15.10
C PRO A 209 6.10 -1.28 -13.76
N LEU A 210 6.57 -2.06 -12.80
CA LEU A 210 6.13 -2.06 -11.41
C LEU A 210 7.22 -1.46 -10.53
N ILE A 211 6.82 -0.50 -9.70
CA ILE A 211 7.61 0.02 -8.59
C ILE A 211 6.83 -0.27 -7.30
N PHE A 212 7.43 -1.04 -6.40
CA PHE A 212 6.82 -1.32 -5.10
C PHE A 212 7.37 -0.40 -4.00
N ILE A 213 6.48 0.05 -3.13
CA ILE A 213 6.81 0.83 -1.93
C ILE A 213 6.22 0.06 -0.75
N SER A 214 7.06 -0.57 0.06
CA SER A 214 6.57 -1.49 1.09
C SER A 214 7.16 -1.17 2.44
N HIS A 215 6.32 -1.18 3.48
CA HIS A 215 6.72 -0.84 4.84
C HIS A 215 6.60 -2.05 5.76
N SER A 216 7.66 -2.30 6.55
CA SER A 216 7.65 -3.33 7.61
C SER A 216 7.18 -4.70 7.07
N LEU A 217 6.13 -5.30 7.66
CA LEU A 217 5.53 -6.56 7.20
C LEU A 217 5.16 -6.58 5.71
N GLY A 218 4.76 -5.44 5.13
CA GLY A 218 4.43 -5.34 3.72
C GLY A 218 5.59 -5.73 2.80
N GLY A 219 6.83 -5.44 3.23
CA GLY A 219 8.02 -5.86 2.48
C GLY A 219 8.29 -7.37 2.60
N ILE A 220 7.98 -7.98 3.74
CA ILE A 220 8.07 -9.43 3.94
C ILE A 220 7.03 -10.15 3.07
N ILE A 221 5.79 -9.64 3.04
CA ILE A 221 4.72 -10.15 2.15
C ILE A 221 5.15 -10.04 0.69
N LEU A 222 5.69 -8.89 0.27
CA LEU A 222 6.15 -8.69 -1.10
C LEU A 222 7.26 -9.68 -1.48
N LYS A 223 8.25 -9.90 -0.60
CA LYS A 223 9.31 -10.88 -0.83
C LYS A 223 8.75 -12.27 -1.06
N LYS A 224 7.80 -12.71 -0.21
CA LYS A 224 7.16 -14.02 -0.37
C LYS A 224 6.33 -14.08 -1.66
N ALA A 225 5.60 -13.02 -1.99
CA ALA A 225 4.84 -12.97 -3.24
C ALA A 225 5.75 -13.05 -4.48
N ILE A 226 6.91 -12.39 -4.46
CA ILE A 226 7.90 -12.47 -5.55
C ILE A 226 8.42 -13.90 -5.75
N LEU A 227 8.64 -14.65 -4.66
CA LEU A 227 9.00 -16.07 -4.76
C LEU A 227 7.88 -16.88 -5.41
N LEU A 228 6.64 -16.69 -4.96
CA LEU A 228 5.48 -17.39 -5.53
C LEU A 228 5.30 -17.05 -7.02
N MET A 229 5.55 -15.81 -7.44
CA MET A 229 5.42 -15.41 -8.85
C MET A 229 6.39 -16.15 -9.79
N LYS A 230 7.58 -16.50 -9.31
CA LYS A 230 8.64 -17.13 -10.12
C LYS A 230 8.26 -18.54 -10.57
N ASP A 231 7.58 -19.28 -9.69
CA ASP A 231 7.31 -20.71 -9.86
C ASP A 231 5.90 -20.99 -10.43
N GLU A 232 5.19 -19.93 -10.82
CA GLU A 232 3.81 -19.99 -11.28
C GLU A 232 3.65 -19.80 -12.81
N ASP A 233 2.39 -19.66 -13.25
CA ASP A 233 2.01 -19.54 -14.64
C ASP A 233 2.52 -18.26 -15.34
N LYS A 234 2.21 -18.17 -16.63
CA LYS A 234 2.65 -17.09 -17.52
C LYS A 234 2.35 -15.70 -16.97
N ILE A 235 1.17 -15.47 -16.37
CA ILE A 235 0.79 -14.13 -15.89
C ILE A 235 1.66 -13.74 -14.70
N CYS A 236 1.88 -14.68 -13.77
CA CYS A 236 2.78 -14.48 -12.64
C CYS A 236 4.21 -14.15 -13.09
N GLN A 237 4.72 -14.86 -14.10
CA GLN A 237 6.04 -14.57 -14.66
C GLN A 237 6.11 -13.20 -15.36
N GLU A 238 5.03 -12.75 -16.01
CA GLU A 238 4.96 -11.41 -16.61
C GLU A 238 4.92 -10.33 -15.52
N ILE A 239 4.19 -10.54 -14.43
CA ILE A 239 4.20 -9.65 -13.26
C ILE A 239 5.62 -9.56 -12.70
N PHE A 240 6.24 -10.71 -12.42
CA PHE A 240 7.61 -10.80 -11.91
C PHE A 240 8.62 -10.06 -12.80
N LYS A 241 8.57 -10.30 -14.12
CA LYS A 241 9.42 -9.60 -15.09
C LYS A 241 9.11 -8.11 -15.19
N SER A 242 7.93 -7.65 -14.81
CA SER A 242 7.58 -6.23 -14.85
C SER A 242 8.11 -5.45 -13.65
N ILE A 243 8.59 -6.13 -12.59
CA ILE A 243 9.14 -5.48 -11.40
C ILE A 243 10.48 -4.83 -11.73
N TYR A 244 10.48 -3.49 -11.72
CA TYR A 244 11.68 -2.69 -11.96
C TYR A 244 12.33 -2.26 -10.66
N ALA A 245 11.55 -1.74 -9.70
CA ALA A 245 12.10 -1.22 -8.46
C ALA A 245 11.30 -1.61 -7.21
N VAL A 246 11.99 -1.73 -6.08
CA VAL A 246 11.40 -1.96 -4.76
C VAL A 246 12.03 -1.03 -3.72
N LEU A 247 11.19 -0.28 -3.02
CA LEU A 247 11.57 0.52 -1.86
C LEU A 247 11.06 -0.18 -0.59
N PHE A 248 11.98 -0.62 0.25
CA PHE A 248 11.73 -1.28 1.53
C PHE A 248 11.92 -0.28 2.68
N PHE A 249 10.84 0.13 3.34
CA PHE A 249 10.88 0.97 4.53
C PHE A 249 10.87 0.13 5.79
N GLY A 250 11.99 0.07 6.50
CA GLY A 250 12.10 -0.61 7.80
C GLY A 250 11.67 -2.07 7.75
N VAL A 251 12.06 -2.81 6.70
CA VAL A 251 11.63 -4.22 6.55
C VAL A 251 12.54 -5.12 7.39
N PRO A 252 12.04 -5.86 8.39
CA PRO A 252 12.88 -6.63 9.31
C PRO A 252 13.32 -7.95 8.66
N ASN A 253 14.33 -7.89 7.80
CA ASN A 253 14.78 -9.00 6.94
C ASN A 253 15.22 -10.25 7.72
N GLN A 254 15.63 -10.10 8.98
CA GLN A 254 16.07 -11.20 9.85
C GLN A 254 15.25 -11.27 11.16
N GLY A 255 14.08 -10.62 11.17
CA GLY A 255 13.21 -10.49 12.33
C GLY A 255 13.53 -9.29 13.22
N PHE A 256 12.67 -9.08 14.21
CA PHE A 256 12.79 -7.98 15.18
C PHE A 256 12.27 -8.40 16.56
N ARG A 257 12.37 -7.53 17.56
CA ARG A 257 11.86 -7.82 18.89
C ARG A 257 10.33 -7.71 18.91
N VAL A 258 9.67 -8.82 19.21
CA VAL A 258 8.20 -8.95 19.14
C VAL A 258 7.53 -9.05 20.51
N ASP A 259 8.29 -8.99 21.61
CA ASP A 259 7.79 -9.22 22.99
C ASP A 259 6.53 -8.39 23.29
N HIS A 260 6.53 -7.12 22.87
CA HIS A 260 5.40 -6.22 23.05
C HIS A 260 4.15 -6.71 22.31
N TRP A 261 4.26 -7.06 21.03
CA TRP A 261 3.15 -7.57 20.23
C TRP A 261 2.65 -8.92 20.73
N LEU A 262 3.56 -9.83 21.10
CA LEU A 262 3.20 -11.12 21.69
C LEU A 262 2.38 -10.95 22.97
N SER A 263 2.72 -9.98 23.81
CA SER A 263 1.94 -9.69 25.02
C SER A 263 0.49 -9.25 24.71
N MET A 264 0.27 -8.65 23.54
CA MET A 264 -1.05 -8.22 23.09
C MET A 264 -1.86 -9.33 22.41
N VAL A 265 -1.19 -10.24 21.70
CA VAL A 265 -1.84 -11.28 20.88
C VAL A 265 -1.85 -12.66 21.52
N LYS A 266 -1.32 -12.81 22.73
CA LYS A 266 -1.25 -14.10 23.42
C LYS A 266 -2.63 -14.78 23.48
N GLY A 267 -2.71 -16.00 22.97
CA GLY A 267 -3.95 -16.78 22.88
C GLY A 267 -4.90 -16.36 21.76
N GLN A 268 -4.54 -15.37 20.93
CA GLN A 268 -5.32 -14.98 19.75
C GLN A 268 -4.88 -15.78 18.52
N PRO A 269 -5.78 -15.98 17.52
CA PRO A 269 -5.48 -16.72 16.29
C PRO A 269 -4.25 -16.23 15.52
N ASN A 270 -3.89 -14.94 15.61
CA ASN A 270 -2.75 -14.33 14.91
C ASN A 270 -1.42 -14.43 15.68
N GLU A 271 -1.36 -15.11 16.83
CA GLU A 271 -0.12 -15.23 17.64
C GLU A 271 1.05 -15.82 16.83
N ASN A 272 0.78 -16.86 16.04
CA ASN A 272 1.79 -17.53 15.20
C ASN A 272 2.39 -16.59 14.14
N LEU A 273 1.57 -15.69 13.57
CA LEU A 273 2.07 -14.67 12.64
C LEU A 273 3.10 -13.79 13.34
N ILE A 274 2.82 -13.31 14.56
CA ILE A 274 3.76 -12.48 15.32
C ILE A 274 5.03 -13.23 15.70
N LEU A 275 4.91 -14.49 16.14
CA LEU A 275 6.07 -15.34 16.43
C LEU A 275 6.99 -15.52 15.22
N SER A 276 6.42 -15.69 14.02
CA SER A 276 7.20 -15.83 12.78
C SER A 276 8.08 -14.62 12.45
N LEU A 277 7.73 -13.44 12.99
CA LEU A 277 8.44 -12.18 12.79
C LEU A 277 9.51 -11.90 13.88
N GLY A 278 9.62 -12.79 14.85
CA GLY A 278 10.53 -12.65 15.99
C GLY A 278 12.00 -12.64 15.61
N SER A 279 12.83 -12.21 16.56
CA SER A 279 14.28 -12.14 16.40
C SER A 279 14.85 -13.53 16.08
N ASN A 280 15.85 -13.57 15.20
CA ASN A 280 16.49 -14.81 14.76
C ASN A 280 15.53 -15.81 14.06
N SER A 281 14.42 -15.33 13.50
CA SER A 281 13.51 -16.14 12.69
C SER A 281 14.25 -16.82 11.53
N VAL A 282 14.30 -18.16 11.56
CA VAL A 282 14.83 -18.98 10.46
C VAL A 282 14.05 -18.70 9.19
N TYR A 283 12.72 -18.62 9.31
CA TYR A 283 11.81 -18.31 8.22
C TYR A 283 12.18 -16.99 7.52
N LEU A 284 12.40 -15.90 8.26
CA LEU A 284 12.72 -14.61 7.65
C LEU A 284 14.12 -14.60 7.00
N ARG A 285 15.10 -15.26 7.61
CA ARG A 285 16.43 -15.40 7.00
C ARG A 285 16.39 -16.19 5.70
N ASP A 286 15.68 -17.32 5.69
CA ASP A 286 15.51 -18.15 4.48
C ASP A 286 14.73 -17.38 3.41
N LEU A 287 13.62 -16.76 3.77
CA LEU A 287 12.83 -15.91 2.87
C LEU A 287 13.68 -14.79 2.25
N HIS A 288 14.52 -14.14 3.06
CA HIS A 288 15.38 -13.08 2.56
C HIS A 288 16.46 -13.59 1.61
N ARG A 289 17.13 -14.70 1.95
CA ARG A 289 18.11 -15.37 1.09
C ARG A 289 17.48 -15.75 -0.23
N ASP A 290 16.34 -16.44 -0.18
CA ASP A 290 15.66 -16.98 -1.35
C ASP A 290 15.14 -15.85 -2.24
N PHE A 291 14.65 -14.74 -1.65
CA PHE A 291 14.30 -13.53 -2.39
C PHE A 291 15.48 -12.98 -3.20
N ARG A 292 16.69 -12.92 -2.62
CA ARG A 292 17.87 -12.43 -3.35
C ARG A 292 18.27 -13.34 -4.51
N ILE A 293 18.13 -14.65 -4.32
CA ILE A 293 18.40 -15.63 -5.38
C ILE A 293 17.33 -15.53 -6.48
N ALA A 294 16.07 -15.28 -6.11
CA ALA A 294 14.97 -15.22 -7.04
C ALA A 294 14.95 -13.91 -7.83
N PHE A 295 15.13 -12.76 -7.16
CA PHE A 295 15.09 -11.43 -7.75
C PHE A 295 16.51 -10.96 -8.10
N ASP A 296 17.11 -11.61 -9.10
CA ASP A 296 18.50 -11.41 -9.53
C ASP A 296 18.64 -10.42 -10.72
N PHE A 297 17.58 -9.65 -11.01
CA PHE A 297 17.55 -8.67 -12.08
C PHE A 297 18.57 -7.55 -11.85
N GLN A 298 19.73 -7.65 -12.52
CA GLN A 298 20.81 -6.64 -12.48
C GLN A 298 20.40 -5.28 -13.06
N ASP A 299 19.31 -5.24 -13.82
CA ASP A 299 18.70 -4.04 -14.40
C ASP A 299 17.54 -3.50 -13.55
N SER A 300 17.26 -4.09 -12.38
CA SER A 300 16.28 -3.61 -11.39
C SER A 300 16.97 -2.86 -10.24
N GLN A 301 16.15 -2.22 -9.38
CA GLN A 301 16.61 -1.36 -8.31
C GLN A 301 15.97 -1.75 -6.96
N ILE A 302 16.76 -1.83 -5.91
CA ILE A 302 16.30 -2.08 -4.53
C ILE A 302 16.82 -0.97 -3.63
N VAL A 303 15.92 -0.33 -2.89
CA VAL A 303 16.26 0.71 -1.92
C VAL A 303 15.79 0.28 -0.54
N CYS A 304 16.71 0.16 0.41
CA CYS A 304 16.41 -0.14 1.80
C CYS A 304 16.48 1.16 2.61
N VAL A 305 15.32 1.65 3.07
CA VAL A 305 15.19 2.83 3.93
C VAL A 305 15.18 2.38 5.39
N TYR A 306 16.06 2.91 6.23
CA TYR A 306 16.17 2.52 7.65
C TYR A 306 16.02 3.72 8.60
N GLU A 307 15.34 3.47 9.73
CA GLU A 307 15.10 4.48 10.76
C GLU A 307 16.40 4.92 11.45
N THR A 308 16.45 6.18 11.86
CA THR A 308 17.59 6.74 12.63
C THR A 308 17.15 7.46 13.91
N GLU A 309 15.85 7.46 14.21
CA GLU A 309 15.30 7.90 15.49
C GLU A 309 14.60 6.73 16.20
N ARG A 310 14.55 6.78 17.53
CA ARG A 310 13.98 5.69 18.33
C ARG A 310 12.45 5.79 18.38
N THR A 311 11.77 4.65 18.32
CA THR A 311 10.34 4.54 18.56
C THR A 311 10.08 4.39 20.06
N ARG A 312 9.18 5.22 20.62
CA ARG A 312 8.71 5.07 21.99
C ARG A 312 7.77 3.87 22.08
N GLN A 313 8.02 2.94 23.01
CA GLN A 313 7.17 1.77 23.23
C GLN A 313 6.02 2.07 24.20
N GLU A 314 4.96 1.27 24.12
CA GLU A 314 4.00 1.15 25.23
C GLU A 314 4.61 0.30 26.34
N ALA A 315 4.37 0.65 27.61
CA ALA A 315 4.86 -0.15 28.71
C ALA A 315 4.09 -1.48 28.78
N LEU A 316 4.79 -2.58 29.11
CA LEU A 316 4.18 -3.90 29.30
C LEU A 316 2.94 -3.81 30.23
N GLY A 317 1.78 -4.24 29.72
CA GLY A 317 0.52 -4.23 30.46
C GLY A 317 -0.14 -2.86 30.65
N LYS A 318 0.37 -1.78 30.03
CA LYS A 318 -0.23 -0.44 30.09
C LYS A 318 -0.40 0.15 28.69
N TRP A 319 -1.63 0.56 28.37
CA TRP A 319 -2.03 1.26 27.14
C TRP A 319 -1.58 2.74 27.08
N LYS A 320 -0.36 3.02 27.55
CA LYS A 320 0.25 4.35 27.50
C LYS A 320 1.68 4.20 27.02
N LEU A 321 2.07 5.09 26.09
CA LEU A 321 3.42 5.33 25.59
C LEU A 321 4.39 5.76 26.72
N THR A 322 4.67 4.84 27.62
CA THR A 322 5.45 5.05 28.85
C THR A 322 6.64 4.12 28.93
N GLY A 323 6.87 3.28 27.91
CA GLY A 323 8.04 2.44 27.79
C GLY A 323 9.25 3.17 27.24
N ASP A 324 10.38 2.45 27.16
CA ASP A 324 11.65 2.98 26.70
C ASP A 324 11.64 3.29 25.19
N TYR A 325 12.60 4.13 24.80
CA TYR A 325 12.89 4.41 23.39
C TYR A 325 13.81 3.33 22.84
N GLU A 326 13.38 2.67 21.77
CA GLU A 326 14.14 1.62 21.10
C GLU A 326 14.12 1.81 19.57
N ILE A 327 15.19 1.39 18.90
CA ILE A 327 15.22 1.22 17.45
C ILE A 327 14.56 -0.13 17.16
N LEU A 328 13.39 -0.12 16.53
CA LEU A 328 12.60 -1.34 16.30
C LEU A 328 13.26 -2.25 15.26
N VAL A 329 13.76 -1.65 14.18
CA VAL A 329 14.49 -2.36 13.12
C VAL A 329 15.79 -1.61 12.85
N PRO A 330 16.88 -1.98 13.54
CA PRO A 330 18.21 -1.45 13.28
C PRO A 330 18.62 -1.59 11.82
N LYS A 331 19.54 -0.73 11.36
CA LYS A 331 20.09 -0.78 9.99
C LYS A 331 20.46 -2.21 9.56
N SER A 332 21.18 -2.95 10.40
CA SER A 332 21.61 -4.33 10.11
C SER A 332 20.48 -5.32 9.87
N LEU A 333 19.25 -5.02 10.32
CA LEU A 333 18.05 -5.83 10.09
C LEU A 333 17.20 -5.27 8.94
N ALA A 334 17.27 -3.97 8.67
CA ALA A 334 16.53 -3.29 7.59
C ALA A 334 17.22 -3.39 6.23
N THR A 335 18.55 -3.45 6.21
CA THR A 335 19.40 -3.41 5.01
C THR A 335 20.20 -4.69 4.87
N ASP A 336 20.47 -5.12 3.64
CA ASP A 336 21.45 -6.17 3.33
C ASP A 336 22.02 -5.95 1.92
N SER A 337 22.45 -4.72 1.67
CA SER A 337 23.03 -4.30 0.39
C SER A 337 24.39 -4.98 0.20
N PRO A 338 24.56 -5.84 -0.83
CA PRO A 338 25.84 -6.47 -1.09
C PRO A 338 26.90 -5.40 -1.41
N ALA A 339 28.14 -5.61 -0.96
CA ALA A 339 29.23 -4.72 -1.33
C ALA A 339 29.37 -4.67 -2.86
N ASN A 340 29.31 -3.45 -3.43
CA ASN A 340 29.45 -3.15 -4.86
C ASN A 340 28.27 -3.53 -5.79
N ASP A 341 27.08 -3.82 -5.26
CA ASP A 341 25.88 -3.97 -6.10
C ASP A 341 25.26 -2.60 -6.40
N GLN A 342 25.38 -2.13 -7.64
CA GLN A 342 24.86 -0.82 -8.06
C GLN A 342 23.32 -0.76 -8.05
N GLY A 343 22.63 -1.91 -8.06
CA GLY A 343 21.18 -1.97 -7.95
C GLY A 343 20.66 -1.78 -6.52
N TYR A 344 21.52 -1.86 -5.51
CA TYR A 344 21.14 -1.76 -4.10
C TYR A 344 21.58 -0.43 -3.47
N ARG A 345 20.64 0.26 -2.82
CA ARG A 345 20.88 1.54 -2.13
C ARG A 345 20.34 1.51 -0.70
N ASP A 346 21.13 1.99 0.26
CA ASP A 346 20.70 2.13 1.66
C ASP A 346 20.46 3.61 1.99
N PHE A 347 19.24 3.96 2.39
CA PHE A 347 18.85 5.35 2.66
C PHE A 347 18.56 5.54 4.16
N PRO A 348 19.33 6.36 4.89
CA PRO A 348 18.96 6.77 6.23
C PRO A 348 17.76 7.72 6.16
N ILE A 349 16.82 7.57 7.10
CA ILE A 349 15.74 8.54 7.28
C ILE A 349 15.71 9.02 8.73
N ARG A 350 15.65 10.34 8.92
CA ARG A 350 15.57 10.96 10.25
C ARG A 350 14.14 10.91 10.77
N GLN A 351 13.69 9.69 11.02
CA GLN A 351 12.39 9.37 11.60
C GLN A 351 12.48 8.05 12.38
N ASN A 352 11.47 7.81 13.22
CA ASN A 352 11.23 6.52 13.85
C ASN A 352 10.46 5.58 12.90
N HIS A 353 10.44 4.28 13.21
CA HIS A 353 9.82 3.22 12.40
C HIS A 353 8.36 3.48 12.00
N SER A 354 7.61 4.16 12.86
CA SER A 354 6.17 4.38 12.69
C SER A 354 5.86 5.61 11.84
N ASP A 355 6.81 6.54 11.73
CA ASP A 355 6.67 7.82 11.03
C ASP A 355 7.56 7.91 9.78
N MET A 356 8.48 6.96 9.56
CA MET A 356 9.39 6.95 8.40
C MET A 356 8.71 6.93 7.03
N ALA A 357 7.45 6.50 6.96
CA ALA A 357 6.66 6.45 5.73
C ALA A 357 5.62 7.59 5.63
N LYS A 358 5.67 8.56 6.55
CA LYS A 358 4.63 9.59 6.76
C LYS A 358 5.19 11.00 6.55
N PHE A 359 5.33 11.38 5.29
CA PHE A 359 5.83 12.70 4.94
C PHE A 359 4.78 13.79 5.12
N SER A 360 5.19 14.95 5.65
CA SER A 360 4.25 16.03 5.97
C SER A 360 3.76 16.79 4.73
N SER A 361 4.60 16.89 3.71
CA SER A 361 4.29 17.62 2.48
C SER A 361 5.31 17.30 1.38
N ARG A 362 5.10 17.86 0.19
CA ARG A 362 6.08 17.84 -0.90
C ARG A 362 7.43 18.52 -0.55
N TRP A 363 7.46 19.32 0.51
CA TRP A 363 8.66 20.03 0.96
C TRP A 363 9.38 19.34 2.11
N ASP A 364 8.86 18.21 2.60
CA ASP A 364 9.54 17.36 3.59
C ASP A 364 10.89 16.88 3.04
N GLU A 365 11.97 17.07 3.79
CA GLU A 365 13.33 16.69 3.36
C GLU A 365 13.47 15.20 3.09
N ASN A 366 12.81 14.35 3.90
CA ASN A 366 12.83 12.91 3.66
C ASN A 366 12.05 12.57 2.39
N TYR A 367 10.92 13.25 2.14
CA TYR A 367 10.17 13.06 0.92
C TYR A 367 10.97 13.46 -0.32
N LYS A 368 11.69 14.58 -0.30
CA LYS A 368 12.52 15.02 -1.44
C LYS A 368 13.50 13.91 -1.88
N ASN A 369 14.17 13.27 -0.92
CA ASN A 369 15.10 12.18 -1.20
C ASN A 369 14.41 10.95 -1.81
N ILE A 370 13.25 10.56 -1.27
CA ILE A 370 12.47 9.44 -1.79
C ILE A 370 11.89 9.77 -3.18
N ARG A 371 11.40 10.98 -3.37
CA ARG A 371 10.85 11.49 -4.62
C ARG A 371 11.90 11.47 -5.73
N THR A 372 13.10 12.01 -5.49
CA THR A 372 14.19 12.00 -6.49
C THR A 372 14.51 10.58 -6.97
N CYS A 373 14.56 9.62 -6.04
CA CYS A 373 14.75 8.21 -6.35
C CYS A 373 13.59 7.63 -7.20
N LEU A 374 12.34 7.96 -6.87
CA LEU A 374 11.17 7.52 -7.62
C LEU A 374 11.07 8.18 -9.01
N GLU A 375 11.48 9.44 -9.16
CA GLU A 375 11.58 10.14 -10.44
C GLU A 375 12.60 9.47 -11.38
N GLU A 376 13.81 9.18 -10.87
CA GLU A 376 14.84 8.42 -11.59
C GLU A 376 14.28 7.08 -12.11
N PHE A 377 13.60 6.34 -11.22
CA PHE A 377 13.01 5.06 -11.59
C PHE A 377 11.89 5.19 -12.61
N SER A 378 11.01 6.18 -12.46
CA SER A 378 9.91 6.42 -13.39
C SER A 378 10.42 6.73 -14.81
N MET A 379 11.56 7.40 -14.93
CA MET A 379 12.19 7.69 -16.23
C MET A 379 12.81 6.44 -16.87
N ALA A 380 13.53 5.62 -16.10
CA ALA A 380 14.29 4.49 -16.63
C ALA A 380 13.46 3.21 -16.85
N ALA A 381 12.46 2.97 -16.00
CA ALA A 381 11.73 1.70 -15.95
C ALA A 381 11.07 1.28 -17.28
N PRO A 382 10.41 2.17 -18.06
CA PRO A 382 9.72 1.77 -19.28
C PRO A 382 10.63 1.09 -20.31
N ASP A 383 11.82 1.63 -20.54
CA ASP A 383 12.76 1.09 -21.52
C ASP A 383 13.42 -0.21 -21.04
N VAL A 384 13.77 -0.29 -19.74
CA VAL A 384 14.33 -1.50 -19.13
C VAL A 384 13.36 -2.66 -19.24
N ILE A 385 12.10 -2.46 -18.84
CA ILE A 385 11.08 -3.51 -18.87
C ILE A 385 10.76 -3.91 -20.31
N ARG A 386 10.65 -2.95 -21.24
CA ARG A 386 10.46 -3.27 -22.66
C ARG A 386 11.59 -4.18 -23.17
N ALA A 387 12.84 -3.83 -22.89
CA ALA A 387 14.00 -4.63 -23.30
C ALA A 387 13.99 -6.04 -22.67
N ARG A 388 13.61 -6.15 -21.39
CA ARG A 388 13.50 -7.43 -20.66
C ARG A 388 12.50 -8.38 -21.33
N PHE A 389 11.35 -7.87 -21.75
CA PHE A 389 10.33 -8.67 -22.45
C PHE A 389 10.73 -9.01 -23.89
N SER A 390 11.39 -8.11 -24.63
CA SER A 390 11.88 -8.42 -25.99
C SER A 390 12.94 -9.53 -25.99
N ARG A 391 13.87 -9.53 -25.02
CA ARG A 391 14.90 -10.58 -24.89
C ARG A 391 14.29 -11.96 -24.61
N ALA A 392 13.24 -12.03 -23.81
CA ALA A 392 12.54 -13.27 -23.51
C ALA A 392 11.87 -13.88 -24.76
N GLN A 393 11.26 -13.05 -25.61
CA GLN A 393 10.65 -13.50 -26.86
C GLN A 393 11.69 -13.96 -27.90
N GLY A 394 12.85 -13.28 -27.98
CA GLY A 394 13.95 -13.67 -28.86
C GLY A 394 14.55 -15.04 -28.52
N ARG A 395 14.67 -15.38 -27.23
CA ARG A 395 15.13 -16.71 -26.80
C ARG A 395 14.17 -17.82 -27.24
N ILE A 396 12.86 -17.64 -27.11
CA ILE A 396 11.86 -18.65 -27.52
C ILE A 396 11.94 -18.94 -29.02
N ARG A 397 12.18 -17.93 -29.87
CA ARG A 397 12.30 -18.12 -31.33
C ARG A 397 13.54 -18.89 -31.76
N LEU A 398 14.65 -18.84 -30.99
CA LEU A 398 15.88 -19.57 -31.31
C LEU A 398 15.79 -21.08 -30.97
N PHE A 399 14.88 -21.48 -30.07
CA PHE A 399 14.68 -22.88 -29.68
C PHE A 399 13.57 -23.60 -30.47
N ASN A 400 12.86 -22.90 -31.35
CA ASN A 400 11.99 -23.50 -32.37
C ASN A 400 12.60 -23.26 -33.76
N PRO A 401 13.62 -24.03 -34.19
CA PRO A 401 13.95 -24.06 -35.60
C PRO A 401 12.74 -24.66 -36.35
N LEU A 402 12.28 -23.94 -37.36
CA LEU A 402 11.17 -24.30 -38.24
C LEU A 402 11.27 -25.77 -38.65
N SER A 403 10.26 -26.57 -38.28
CA SER A 403 10.02 -27.93 -38.76
C SER A 403 9.41 -27.91 -40.16
#